data_AF-A0AAJ0IVY1-F1
#
_entry.id   AF-A0AAJ0IVY1-F1
#
_cell.length_a   1.000
_cell.length_b   1.000
_cell.length_c   1.000
_cell.angle_alpha   90.00
_cell.angle_beta   90.00
_cell.angle_gamma   90.00
#
_symmetry.space_group_name_H-M   'P 1'
#
loop_
_entity.id
_entity.type
_entity.pdbx_description
1 polymer ?
#
loop_
_entity_poly.entity_id
_entity_poly.type
_entity_poly.pdbx_seq_one_letter_code
_entity_poly.pdbx_strand_id
1 'polypeptide(L)'
;MTDLLQSTLQHLEKLVSFDTRNPPRAIAAEGGIFDYLRAQLPGFQVEVIDHGAGAVSLYAVRGTPTYLFNVHLDTVPDSPHWSADPHMMRRTEDRVIGLGVCDIKGAAAALIAAANAGDGDAAFLFSSDEEANDPRCIAAFLARGVPYEAVLVAEPTMSEAVLAHRGISSVLMRFAGRAGHASGRQDPSASALHQAMRWGGKALDHVESLAHARFGGLTGLRFNIGRVDGGIKAN
;
A
#
# COMPACT_ATOMS: atom_id res chain seq x y z
N MET A 1 2.14 -24.75 -18.34
CA MET A 1 2.61 -23.47 -17.77
C MET A 1 3.47 -22.80 -18.82
N THR A 2 3.22 -21.54 -19.14
CA THR A 2 4.02 -20.82 -20.15
C THR A 2 5.36 -20.40 -19.57
N ASP A 3 6.38 -20.20 -20.41
CA ASP A 3 7.72 -19.77 -19.97
C ASP A 3 7.68 -18.41 -19.25
N LEU A 4 6.84 -17.48 -19.74
CA LEU A 4 6.64 -16.18 -19.12
C LEU A 4 6.03 -16.28 -17.71
N LEU A 5 5.05 -17.17 -17.51
CA LEU A 5 4.48 -17.42 -16.18
C LEU A 5 5.50 -18.10 -15.27
N GLN A 6 6.29 -19.04 -15.79
CA GLN A 6 7.35 -19.70 -15.02
C GLN A 6 8.41 -18.71 -14.54
N SER A 7 8.87 -17.81 -15.41
CA SER A 7 9.79 -16.71 -15.05
C SER A 7 9.15 -15.76 -14.04
N THR A 8 7.88 -15.39 -14.22
CA THR A 8 7.13 -14.56 -13.26
C THR A 8 7.11 -15.20 -11.88
N LEU A 9 6.82 -16.49 -11.78
CA LEU A 9 6.78 -17.21 -10.50
C LEU A 9 8.15 -17.27 -9.82
N GLN A 10 9.24 -17.42 -10.58
CA GLN A 10 10.61 -17.40 -10.05
C GLN A 10 10.99 -16.03 -9.49
N HIS A 11 10.68 -14.94 -10.22
CA HIS A 11 10.89 -13.60 -9.71
C HIS A 11 10.03 -13.35 -8.47
N LEU A 12 8.76 -13.75 -8.50
CA LEU A 12 7.83 -13.54 -7.38
C LEU A 12 8.30 -14.26 -6.11
N GLU A 13 8.74 -15.50 -6.21
CA GLU A 13 9.32 -16.25 -5.08
C GLU A 13 10.47 -15.47 -4.44
N LYS A 14 11.36 -14.92 -5.28
CA LYS A 14 12.50 -14.13 -4.79
C LYS A 14 12.05 -12.81 -4.18
N LEU A 15 11.10 -12.11 -4.79
CA LEU A 15 10.57 -10.83 -4.27
C LEU A 15 9.86 -11.01 -2.92
N VAL A 16 9.08 -12.08 -2.74
CA VAL A 16 8.38 -12.40 -1.48
C VAL A 16 9.38 -12.69 -0.36
N SER A 17 10.53 -13.30 -0.68
CA SER A 17 11.59 -13.59 0.29
C SER A 17 12.25 -12.36 0.91
N PHE A 18 12.12 -11.18 0.28
CA PHE A 18 12.59 -9.94 0.88
C PHE A 18 11.55 -9.39 1.85
N ASP A 19 11.98 -9.17 3.10
CA ASP A 19 11.19 -8.48 4.10
C ASP A 19 11.11 -6.99 3.76
N THR A 20 9.96 -6.58 3.26
CA THR A 20 9.64 -5.19 2.91
C THR A 20 8.41 -4.70 3.67
N ARG A 21 8.15 -5.26 4.87
CA ARG A 21 7.01 -4.85 5.70
C ARG A 21 7.08 -3.37 6.06
N ASN A 22 5.95 -2.69 5.94
CA ASN A 22 5.74 -1.29 6.25
C ASN A 22 4.45 -1.14 7.07
N PRO A 23 4.53 -0.88 8.38
CA PRO A 23 5.74 -0.75 9.24
C PRO A 23 6.54 -2.06 9.42
N PRO A 24 7.84 -2.02 9.78
CA PRO A 24 8.62 -0.84 10.17
C PRO A 24 9.28 -0.09 9.00
N ARG A 25 9.12 -0.54 7.75
CA ARG A 25 9.76 0.00 6.55
C ARG A 25 11.28 -0.01 6.67
N ALA A 26 11.86 -1.12 7.12
CA ALA A 26 13.31 -1.29 7.27
C ALA A 26 13.96 -1.65 5.92
N ILE A 27 13.80 -0.77 4.93
CA ILE A 27 14.19 -1.01 3.53
C ILE A 27 15.41 -0.13 3.22
N ALA A 28 16.47 -0.72 2.67
CA ALA A 28 17.70 -0.02 2.29
C ALA A 28 17.83 0.10 0.77
N ALA A 29 18.51 1.15 0.30
CA ALA A 29 18.83 1.34 -1.11
C ALA A 29 19.99 0.45 -1.62
N GLU A 30 20.81 -0.06 -0.70
CA GLU A 30 21.87 -1.02 -0.95
C GLU A 30 21.47 -2.43 -0.47
N GLY A 31 21.85 -3.46 -1.22
CA GLY A 31 21.47 -4.83 -0.93
C GLY A 31 19.98 -5.11 -1.17
N GLY A 32 19.53 -6.23 -0.58
CA GLY A 32 18.12 -6.59 -0.51
C GLY A 32 17.40 -6.63 -1.87
N ILE A 33 16.16 -6.13 -1.86
CA ILE A 33 15.27 -6.16 -3.02
C ILE A 33 15.75 -5.26 -4.16
N PHE A 34 16.38 -4.12 -3.86
CA PHE A 34 16.80 -3.17 -4.88
C PHE A 34 18.04 -3.63 -5.65
N ASP A 35 18.99 -4.30 -5.00
CA ASP A 35 20.11 -4.93 -5.71
C ASP A 35 19.65 -6.11 -6.57
N TYR A 36 18.63 -6.85 -6.11
CA TYR A 36 18.00 -7.85 -6.95
C TYR A 36 17.40 -7.22 -8.21
N LEU A 37 16.58 -6.18 -8.07
CA LEU A 37 15.97 -5.49 -9.22
C LEU A 37 17.02 -4.93 -10.18
N ARG A 38 18.09 -4.29 -9.68
CA ARG A 38 19.21 -3.83 -10.51
C ARG A 38 19.77 -4.93 -11.40
N ALA A 39 19.91 -6.14 -10.87
CA ALA A 39 20.45 -7.28 -11.61
C ALA A 39 19.47 -7.89 -12.62
N GLN A 40 18.16 -7.63 -12.50
CA GLN A 40 17.12 -8.25 -13.32
C GLN A 40 16.55 -7.33 -14.43
N LEU A 41 17.15 -6.17 -14.69
CA LEU A 41 16.65 -5.20 -15.67
C LEU A 41 17.66 -4.98 -16.82
N PRO A 42 17.85 -5.97 -17.71
CA PRO A 42 18.82 -5.88 -18.79
C PRO A 42 18.46 -4.79 -19.80
N GLY A 43 19.46 -3.96 -20.14
CA GLY A 43 19.30 -2.86 -21.09
C GLY A 43 18.62 -1.60 -20.53
N PHE A 44 18.25 -1.59 -19.25
CA PHE A 44 17.71 -0.40 -18.60
C PHE A 44 18.83 0.49 -18.05
N GLN A 45 18.66 1.80 -18.17
CA GLN A 45 19.33 2.77 -17.31
C GLN A 45 18.60 2.77 -15.97
N VAL A 46 19.31 2.42 -14.90
CA VAL A 46 18.72 2.22 -13.57
C VAL A 46 19.30 3.25 -12.59
N GLU A 47 18.40 3.97 -11.92
CA GLU A 47 18.69 4.89 -10.83
C GLU A 47 17.96 4.43 -9.57
N VAL A 48 18.67 4.34 -8.44
CA VAL A 48 18.04 4.12 -7.13
C VAL A 48 18.29 5.35 -6.27
N ILE A 49 17.23 5.84 -5.64
CA ILE A 49 17.25 7.03 -4.79
C ILE A 49 16.75 6.63 -3.41
N ASP A 50 17.56 6.89 -2.39
CA ASP A 50 17.18 6.80 -1.00
C ASP A 50 16.59 8.15 -0.54
N HIS A 51 15.30 8.16 -0.17
CA HIS A 51 14.59 9.32 0.36
C HIS A 51 14.60 9.35 1.89
N GLY A 52 15.30 8.40 2.52
CA GLY A 52 15.43 8.23 3.96
C GLY A 52 14.24 7.49 4.59
N ALA A 53 14.47 6.97 5.80
CA ALA A 53 13.46 6.28 6.61
C ALA A 53 12.77 5.11 5.88
N GLY A 54 13.50 4.40 5.01
CA GLY A 54 12.99 3.26 4.25
C GLY A 54 12.18 3.59 3.01
N ALA A 55 12.00 4.88 2.69
CA ALA A 55 11.43 5.30 1.42
C ALA A 55 12.54 5.29 0.36
N VAL A 56 12.51 4.30 -0.53
CA VAL A 56 13.49 4.11 -1.59
C VAL A 56 12.75 3.91 -2.90
N SER A 57 13.23 4.57 -3.96
CA SER A 57 12.70 4.36 -5.31
C SER A 57 13.78 3.84 -6.25
N LEU A 58 13.42 2.90 -7.12
CA LEU A 58 14.21 2.52 -8.30
C LEU A 58 13.45 2.95 -9.55
N TYR A 59 14.06 3.86 -10.30
CA TYR A 59 13.57 4.31 -11.60
C TYR A 59 14.44 3.69 -12.70
N ALA A 60 13.82 2.94 -13.61
CA ALA A 60 14.49 2.23 -14.69
C ALA A 60 13.86 2.57 -16.03
N VAL A 61 14.69 2.93 -17.02
CA VAL A 61 14.23 3.25 -18.38
C VAL A 61 15.04 2.49 -19.43
N ARG A 62 14.36 1.86 -20.38
CA ARG A 62 14.95 1.27 -21.59
C ARG A 62 14.27 1.88 -22.82
N GLY A 63 15.05 2.38 -23.76
CA GLY A 63 14.54 3.03 -24.97
C GLY A 63 13.83 4.36 -24.70
N THR A 64 12.74 4.62 -25.41
CA THR A 64 11.93 5.85 -25.37
C THR A 64 10.45 5.57 -25.07
N PRO A 65 10.13 4.96 -23.92
CA PRO A 65 8.77 4.55 -23.59
C PRO A 65 7.86 5.76 -23.36
N THR A 66 6.62 5.68 -23.85
CA THR A 66 5.58 6.69 -23.61
C THR A 66 4.74 6.41 -22.36
N TYR A 67 4.86 5.21 -21.77
CA TYR A 67 4.13 4.79 -20.57
C TYR A 67 5.09 4.45 -19.42
N LEU A 68 4.66 4.76 -18.19
CA LEU A 68 5.35 4.39 -16.96
C LEU A 68 4.53 3.36 -16.19
N PHE A 69 5.17 2.28 -15.74
CA PHE A 69 4.58 1.38 -14.76
C PHE A 69 5.13 1.70 -13.37
N ASN A 70 4.25 1.99 -12.41
CA ASN A 70 4.63 2.14 -11.01
C ASN A 70 4.13 0.95 -10.20
N VAL A 71 5.00 0.38 -9.39
CA VAL A 71 4.70 -0.76 -8.51
C VAL A 71 5.36 -0.52 -7.16
N HIS A 72 4.58 -0.51 -6.08
CA HIS A 72 5.16 -0.47 -4.74
C HIS A 72 5.68 -1.85 -4.34
N LEU A 73 6.76 -1.88 -3.55
CA LEU A 73 7.47 -3.07 -3.12
C LEU A 73 7.29 -3.36 -1.63
N ASP A 74 6.93 -2.35 -0.87
CA ASP A 74 6.54 -2.52 0.51
C ASP A 74 5.24 -3.32 0.61
N THR A 75 5.07 -3.99 1.74
CA THR A 75 3.87 -4.76 2.06
C THR A 75 3.36 -4.32 3.42
N VAL A 76 2.08 -4.46 3.70
CA VAL A 76 1.59 -4.45 5.09
C VAL A 76 2.35 -5.42 6.02
N PRO A 77 2.29 -5.24 7.35
CA PRO A 77 2.76 -6.24 8.31
C PRO A 77 2.02 -7.58 8.16
N ASP A 78 2.71 -8.67 8.49
CA ASP A 78 2.10 -9.99 8.56
C ASP A 78 1.18 -10.15 9.78
N SER A 79 0.29 -11.15 9.70
CA SER A 79 -0.71 -11.46 10.73
C SER A 79 -0.28 -12.63 11.62
N PRO A 80 -0.70 -12.68 12.89
CA PRO A 80 -0.54 -13.87 13.73
C PRO A 80 -1.28 -15.12 13.23
N HIS A 81 -2.14 -15.01 12.20
CA HIS A 81 -2.93 -16.12 11.67
C HIS A 81 -2.35 -16.77 10.42
N TRP A 82 -1.15 -16.37 9.98
CA TRP A 82 -0.46 -17.05 8.89
C TRP A 82 -0.22 -18.53 9.23
N SER A 83 -0.58 -19.42 8.30
CA SER A 83 -0.43 -20.88 8.49
C SER A 83 1.00 -21.40 8.23
N ALA A 84 1.87 -20.56 7.68
CA ALA A 84 3.29 -20.80 7.44
C ALA A 84 4.01 -19.46 7.29
N ASP A 85 5.32 -19.48 7.15
CA ASP A 85 6.14 -18.28 7.00
C ASP A 85 5.64 -17.40 5.82
N PRO A 86 5.27 -16.12 6.07
CA PRO A 86 4.81 -15.19 5.04
C PRO A 86 5.86 -14.87 3.97
N HIS A 87 7.15 -14.98 4.27
CA HIS A 87 8.26 -14.69 3.35
C HIS A 87 8.71 -15.91 2.55
N MET A 88 8.14 -17.09 2.81
CA MET A 88 8.33 -18.29 2.00
C MET A 88 7.12 -18.48 1.09
N MET A 89 7.23 -18.07 -0.18
CA MET A 89 6.15 -18.25 -1.14
C MET A 89 5.83 -19.75 -1.31
N ARG A 90 4.57 -20.11 -1.10
CA ARG A 90 4.03 -21.45 -1.34
C ARG A 90 3.20 -21.47 -2.60
N ARG A 91 3.08 -22.64 -3.21
CA ARG A 91 2.30 -22.84 -4.44
C ARG A 91 1.37 -24.04 -4.29
N THR A 92 0.13 -23.88 -4.72
CA THR A 92 -0.86 -24.94 -4.93
C THR A 92 -1.05 -25.17 -6.44
N GLU A 93 -2.01 -26.01 -6.82
CA GLU A 93 -2.34 -26.25 -8.22
C GLU A 93 -2.76 -24.98 -8.97
N ASP A 94 -3.48 -24.09 -8.28
CA ASP A 94 -4.21 -22.95 -8.85
C ASP A 94 -3.72 -21.57 -8.38
N ARG A 95 -2.90 -21.49 -7.33
CA ARG A 95 -2.47 -20.21 -6.75
C ARG A 95 -1.11 -20.25 -6.07
N VAL A 96 -0.59 -19.06 -5.76
CA VAL A 96 0.54 -18.85 -4.86
C VAL A 96 0.10 -18.14 -3.60
N ILE A 97 0.83 -18.35 -2.51
CA ILE A 97 0.52 -17.83 -1.18
C ILE A 97 1.82 -17.29 -0.58
N GLY A 98 1.85 -16.01 -0.23
CA GLY A 98 3.00 -15.32 0.37
C GLY A 98 2.67 -13.85 0.60
N LEU A 99 3.37 -13.18 1.51
CA LEU A 99 3.10 -11.78 1.80
C LEU A 99 3.48 -10.93 0.58
N GLY A 100 2.50 -10.16 0.10
CA GLY A 100 2.62 -9.32 -1.08
C GLY A 100 2.50 -10.03 -2.43
N VAL A 101 2.17 -11.33 -2.49
CA VAL A 101 1.96 -12.01 -3.79
C VAL A 101 0.83 -11.38 -4.61
N CYS A 102 -0.24 -10.96 -3.91
CA CYS A 102 -1.37 -10.27 -4.51
C CYS A 102 -1.15 -8.76 -4.56
N ASP A 103 -0.52 -8.20 -3.51
CA ASP A 103 -0.43 -6.78 -3.26
C ASP A 103 1.00 -6.34 -2.86
N ILE A 104 1.84 -5.92 -3.80
CA ILE A 104 1.62 -6.02 -5.25
C ILE A 104 2.83 -6.61 -5.99
N LYS A 105 3.66 -7.39 -5.28
CA LYS A 105 4.89 -8.01 -5.82
C LYS A 105 4.62 -8.93 -7.01
N GLY A 106 3.41 -9.47 -7.15
CA GLY A 106 2.99 -10.21 -8.34
C GLY A 106 3.14 -9.41 -9.64
N ALA A 107 2.76 -8.12 -9.61
CA ALA A 107 2.92 -7.23 -10.76
C ALA A 107 4.40 -6.90 -11.01
N ALA A 108 5.19 -6.65 -9.95
CA ALA A 108 6.62 -6.41 -10.07
C ALA A 108 7.32 -7.60 -10.74
N ALA A 109 7.01 -8.82 -10.30
CA ALA A 109 7.55 -10.05 -10.89
C ALA A 109 7.20 -10.21 -12.37
N ALA A 110 5.96 -9.88 -12.76
CA ALA A 110 5.52 -9.95 -14.15
C ALA A 110 6.23 -8.92 -15.05
N LEU A 111 6.44 -7.69 -14.56
CA LEU A 111 7.18 -6.66 -15.29
C LEU A 111 8.65 -7.06 -15.48
N ILE A 112 9.28 -7.63 -14.46
CA ILE A 112 10.66 -8.14 -14.56
C ILE A 112 10.73 -9.30 -15.57
N ALA A 113 9.78 -10.24 -15.51
CA ALA A 113 9.74 -11.35 -16.47
C ALA A 113 9.59 -10.85 -17.91
N ALA A 114 8.71 -9.87 -18.16
CA ALA A 114 8.54 -9.24 -19.47
C ALA A 114 9.82 -8.51 -19.93
N ALA A 115 10.51 -7.81 -19.02
CA ALA A 115 11.76 -7.12 -19.31
C ALA A 115 12.91 -8.07 -19.70
N ASN A 116 12.88 -9.32 -19.22
CA ASN A 116 13.85 -10.36 -19.57
C ASN A 116 13.42 -11.18 -20.79
N ALA A 117 12.14 -11.14 -21.19
CA ALA A 117 11.63 -11.86 -22.35
C ALA A 117 11.80 -11.10 -23.68
N GLY A 118 12.15 -9.81 -23.64
CA GLY A 118 12.38 -8.98 -24.82
C GLY A 118 13.04 -7.65 -24.49
N ASP A 119 13.36 -6.86 -25.51
CA ASP A 119 14.15 -5.62 -25.44
C ASP A 119 13.33 -4.34 -25.71
N GLY A 120 12.01 -4.45 -25.83
CA GLY A 120 11.13 -3.32 -26.08
C GLY A 120 11.24 -2.19 -25.05
N ASP A 121 10.88 -0.98 -25.50
CA ASP A 121 10.88 0.24 -24.70
C ASP A 121 9.99 0.09 -23.46
N ALA A 122 10.53 0.43 -22.30
CA ALA A 122 9.82 0.30 -21.03
C ALA A 122 10.36 1.26 -19.97
N ALA A 123 9.48 1.78 -19.13
CA ALA A 123 9.84 2.55 -17.94
C ALA A 123 9.14 1.99 -16.70
N PHE A 124 9.92 1.76 -15.65
CA PHE A 124 9.45 1.27 -14.36
C PHE A 124 9.85 2.23 -13.24
N LEU A 125 8.92 2.45 -12.32
CA LEU A 125 9.17 3.11 -11.04
C LEU A 125 8.75 2.16 -9.93
N PHE A 126 9.74 1.55 -9.26
CA PHE A 126 9.49 0.77 -8.05
C PHE A 126 9.64 1.68 -6.83
N SER A 127 8.61 1.76 -5.98
CA SER A 127 8.59 2.55 -4.73
C SER A 127 8.48 1.62 -3.52
N SER A 128 8.67 2.12 -2.30
CA SER A 128 8.67 1.28 -1.09
C SER A 128 8.00 1.92 0.14
N ASP A 129 7.02 2.79 -0.09
CA ASP A 129 6.37 3.59 0.95
C ASP A 129 4.87 3.86 0.71
N GLU A 130 4.17 2.97 0.01
CA GLU A 130 2.73 3.13 -0.27
C GLU A 130 1.87 2.80 0.97
N GLU A 131 2.21 1.71 1.67
CA GLU A 131 1.31 1.03 2.62
C GLU A 131 1.12 1.76 3.96
N ALA A 132 1.78 2.91 4.15
CA ALA A 132 1.77 3.63 5.42
C ALA A 132 1.92 5.15 5.26
N ASN A 133 1.91 5.85 6.40
CA ASN A 133 2.18 7.28 6.48
C ASN A 133 3.65 7.60 6.14
N ASP A 134 3.94 8.90 5.98
CA ASP A 134 5.24 9.43 5.55
C ASP A 134 5.70 8.90 4.17
N PRO A 135 4.84 8.90 3.12
CA PRO A 135 5.27 8.58 1.76
C PRO A 135 6.12 9.71 1.16
N ARG A 136 7.18 9.35 0.45
CA ARG A 136 8.16 10.27 -0.15
C ARG A 136 8.44 9.96 -1.62
N CYS A 137 8.45 8.68 -2.01
CA CYS A 137 8.93 8.23 -3.32
C CYS A 137 8.18 8.89 -4.48
N ILE A 138 6.85 8.82 -4.48
CA ILE A 138 6.02 9.35 -5.58
C ILE A 138 6.11 10.87 -5.64
N ALA A 139 6.06 11.57 -4.50
CA ALA A 139 6.20 13.02 -4.45
C ALA A 139 7.55 13.50 -5.01
N ALA A 140 8.64 12.82 -4.64
CA ALA A 140 9.98 13.09 -5.16
C ALA A 140 10.07 12.82 -6.67
N PHE A 141 9.44 11.75 -7.17
CA PHE A 141 9.39 11.45 -8.60
C PHE A 141 8.63 12.51 -9.39
N LEU A 142 7.44 12.92 -8.91
CA LEU A 142 6.62 13.97 -9.54
C LEU A 142 7.36 15.30 -9.65
N ALA A 143 8.19 15.65 -8.66
CA ALA A 143 8.99 16.88 -8.67
C ALA A 143 10.01 16.95 -9.83
N ARG A 144 10.33 15.82 -10.48
CA ARG A 144 11.23 15.77 -11.64
C ARG A 144 10.57 16.25 -12.94
N GLY A 145 9.24 16.23 -13.01
CA GLY A 145 8.49 16.64 -14.22
C GLY A 145 8.79 15.79 -15.46
N VAL A 146 9.07 14.49 -15.29
CA VAL A 146 9.34 13.57 -16.41
C VAL A 146 8.04 13.31 -17.19
N PRO A 147 8.00 13.52 -18.52
CA PRO A 147 6.78 13.35 -19.29
C PRO A 147 6.49 11.88 -19.61
N TYR A 148 5.24 11.47 -19.40
CA TYR A 148 4.66 10.21 -19.85
C TYR A 148 3.23 10.48 -20.35
N GLU A 149 2.76 9.73 -21.34
CA GLU A 149 1.38 9.82 -21.85
C GLU A 149 0.39 9.25 -20.84
N ALA A 150 0.76 8.17 -20.15
CA ALA A 150 0.01 7.62 -19.04
C ALA A 150 0.93 6.90 -18.04
N VAL A 151 0.43 6.79 -16.80
CA VAL A 151 1.06 6.01 -15.73
C VAL A 151 0.10 4.90 -15.32
N LEU A 152 0.59 3.68 -15.34
CA LEU A 152 -0.12 2.50 -14.86
C LEU A 152 0.41 2.16 -13.47
N VAL A 153 -0.40 2.41 -12.43
CA VAL A 153 -0.09 2.02 -11.06
C VAL A 153 -0.65 0.62 -10.83
N ALA A 154 0.22 -0.31 -10.46
CA ALA A 154 -0.19 -1.68 -10.20
C ALA A 154 -0.90 -1.78 -8.85
N GLU A 155 -2.08 -2.40 -8.87
CA GLU A 155 -2.93 -2.73 -7.73
C GLU A 155 -3.75 -3.99 -8.07
N PRO A 156 -4.26 -4.76 -7.08
CA PRO A 156 -5.02 -5.98 -7.34
C PRO A 156 -6.41 -5.66 -7.91
N THR A 157 -6.46 -5.50 -9.23
CA THR A 157 -7.64 -5.07 -10.02
C THR A 157 -8.23 -6.19 -10.87
N MET A 158 -7.91 -7.45 -10.55
CA MET A 158 -8.30 -8.63 -11.34
C MET A 158 -7.83 -8.54 -12.82
N SER A 159 -6.71 -7.87 -13.06
CA SER A 159 -6.16 -7.62 -14.40
C SER A 159 -7.07 -6.77 -15.31
N GLU A 160 -7.92 -5.93 -14.72
CA GLU A 160 -8.74 -4.95 -15.44
C GLU A 160 -8.24 -3.52 -15.20
N ALA A 161 -8.29 -2.67 -16.22
CA ALA A 161 -7.89 -1.27 -16.09
C ALA A 161 -8.95 -0.48 -15.31
N VAL A 162 -8.66 -0.19 -14.04
CA VAL A 162 -9.53 0.63 -13.18
C VAL A 162 -9.22 2.11 -13.38
N LEU A 163 -10.23 2.88 -13.78
CA LEU A 163 -10.08 4.31 -14.12
C LEU A 163 -10.46 5.27 -12.99
N ALA A 164 -11.02 4.75 -11.90
CA ALA A 164 -11.41 5.56 -10.75
C ALA A 164 -11.47 4.77 -9.45
N HIS A 165 -11.07 5.40 -8.36
CA HIS A 165 -11.22 4.90 -6.99
C HIS A 165 -11.66 6.04 -6.05
N ARG A 166 -11.91 5.73 -4.78
CA ARG A 166 -12.18 6.75 -3.74
C ARG A 166 -10.87 7.33 -3.21
N GLY A 167 -10.90 8.58 -2.76
CA GLY A 167 -9.85 9.07 -1.85
C GLY A 167 -9.92 8.39 -0.47
N ILE A 168 -8.89 8.63 0.35
CA ILE A 168 -8.78 8.11 1.71
C ILE A 168 -8.44 9.24 2.69
N SER A 169 -8.95 9.16 3.92
CA SER A 169 -8.64 10.08 5.00
C SER A 169 -8.60 9.32 6.32
N SER A 170 -7.55 9.54 7.12
CA SER A 170 -7.39 8.98 8.46
C SER A 170 -7.26 10.11 9.49
N VAL A 171 -7.93 9.96 10.64
CA VAL A 171 -7.96 11.00 11.69
C VAL A 171 -7.76 10.35 13.05
N LEU A 172 -6.83 10.89 13.84
CA LEU A 172 -6.69 10.58 15.26
C LEU A 172 -7.43 11.65 16.09
N MET A 173 -8.44 11.23 16.84
CA MET A 173 -9.17 12.10 17.77
C MET A 173 -8.85 11.76 19.22
N ARG A 174 -8.70 12.79 20.06
CA ARG A 174 -8.55 12.65 21.51
C ARG A 174 -9.62 13.48 22.21
N PHE A 175 -10.47 12.82 22.99
CA PHE A 175 -11.48 13.46 23.82
C PHE A 175 -10.93 13.61 25.24
N ALA A 176 -11.11 14.78 25.84
CA ALA A 176 -10.69 15.06 27.21
C ALA A 176 -11.93 15.31 28.08
N GLY A 177 -12.15 14.43 29.05
CA GLY A 177 -13.16 14.61 30.08
C GLY A 177 -12.60 15.33 31.30
N ARG A 178 -13.49 15.82 32.18
CA ARG A 178 -13.12 16.29 33.52
C ARG A 178 -13.43 15.20 34.53
N ALA A 179 -12.39 14.58 35.09
CA ALA A 179 -12.52 13.49 36.04
C ALA A 179 -13.36 13.87 37.27
N GLY A 180 -14.26 12.98 37.66
CA GLY A 180 -15.12 13.08 38.84
C GLY A 180 -15.61 11.70 39.26
N HIS A 181 -16.11 11.56 40.48
CA HIS A 181 -16.68 10.29 40.96
C HIS A 181 -17.98 9.99 40.20
N ALA A 182 -18.20 8.75 39.74
CA ALA A 182 -19.38 8.38 38.94
C ALA A 182 -20.71 8.70 39.63
N SER A 183 -20.75 8.66 40.98
CA SER A 183 -21.93 9.01 41.80
C SER A 183 -22.13 10.52 42.02
N GLY A 184 -21.20 11.37 41.57
CA GLY A 184 -21.33 12.83 41.63
C GLY A 184 -22.22 13.38 40.51
N ARG A 185 -22.55 14.67 40.59
CA ARG A 185 -23.26 15.37 39.51
C ARG A 185 -22.42 15.31 38.23
N GLN A 186 -22.87 14.58 37.23
CA GLN A 186 -22.17 14.47 35.95
C GLN A 186 -22.50 15.66 35.05
N ASP A 187 -21.48 16.45 34.73
CA ASP A 187 -21.55 17.36 33.58
C ASP A 187 -21.59 16.49 32.30
N PRO A 188 -22.46 16.77 31.30
CA PRO A 188 -22.48 16.04 30.03
C PRO A 188 -21.12 15.94 29.34
N SER A 189 -20.19 16.87 29.62
CA SER A 189 -18.82 16.87 29.12
C SER A 189 -17.79 16.19 30.05
N ALA A 190 -18.18 15.73 31.24
CA ALA A 190 -17.23 15.16 32.22
C ALA A 190 -16.55 13.86 31.73
N SER A 191 -17.25 13.05 30.94
CA SER A 191 -16.73 11.77 30.44
C SER A 191 -16.25 11.89 29.00
N ALA A 192 -14.96 11.61 28.76
CA ALA A 192 -14.40 11.52 27.42
C ALA A 192 -15.12 10.46 26.56
N LEU A 193 -15.54 9.35 27.16
CA LEU A 193 -16.28 8.30 26.47
C LEU A 193 -17.69 8.77 26.10
N HIS A 194 -18.39 9.51 26.97
CA HIS A 194 -19.69 10.09 26.60
C HIS A 194 -19.57 11.10 25.46
N GLN A 195 -18.52 11.94 25.47
CA GLN A 195 -18.25 12.85 24.36
C GLN A 195 -18.02 12.07 23.05
N ALA A 196 -17.19 11.02 23.08
CA ALA A 196 -16.92 10.17 21.92
C ALA A 196 -18.21 9.49 21.39
N MET A 197 -19.09 9.01 22.27
CA MET A 197 -20.39 8.44 21.88
C MET A 197 -21.29 9.47 21.20
N ARG A 198 -21.36 10.69 21.72
CA ARG A 198 -22.15 11.78 21.11
C ARG A 198 -21.58 12.22 19.76
N TRP A 199 -20.26 12.29 19.64
CA TRP A 199 -19.60 12.55 18.36
C TRP A 199 -19.89 11.44 17.35
N GLY A 200 -19.77 10.17 17.76
CA GLY A 200 -19.99 9.02 16.89
C GLY A 200 -21.41 8.98 16.32
N GLY A 201 -22.42 9.24 17.15
CA GLY A 201 -23.81 9.34 16.68
C GLY A 201 -23.99 10.40 15.59
N LYS A 202 -23.51 11.62 15.83
CA LYS A 202 -23.59 12.70 14.82
C LYS A 202 -22.82 12.39 13.55
N ALA A 203 -21.66 11.74 13.65
CA ALA A 203 -20.86 11.35 12.49
C ALA A 203 -21.61 10.33 11.63
N LEU A 204 -22.25 9.33 12.25
CA LEU A 204 -23.03 8.31 11.54
C LEU A 204 -24.27 8.92 10.86
N ASP A 205 -25.02 9.79 11.56
CA ASP A 205 -26.16 10.52 10.99
C ASP A 205 -25.75 11.34 9.76
N HIS A 206 -24.58 11.98 9.84
CA HIS A 206 -24.04 12.75 8.71
C HIS A 206 -23.67 11.85 7.53
N VAL A 207 -23.04 10.70 7.75
CA VAL A 207 -22.69 9.75 6.70
C VAL A 207 -23.94 9.20 6.01
N GLU A 208 -25.00 8.91 6.78
CA GLU A 208 -26.29 8.47 6.22
C GLU A 208 -26.87 9.53 5.28
N SER A 209 -26.75 10.82 5.64
CA SER A 209 -27.21 11.92 4.77
C SER A 209 -26.52 11.94 3.40
N LEU A 210 -25.33 11.35 3.28
CA LEU A 210 -24.54 11.27 2.04
C LEU A 210 -24.78 9.98 1.23
N ALA A 211 -25.65 9.08 1.67
CA ALA A 211 -25.87 7.77 1.03
C ALA A 211 -26.28 7.85 -0.47
N HIS A 212 -26.85 8.98 -0.88
CA HIS A 212 -27.31 9.23 -2.25
C HIS A 212 -26.21 9.71 -3.20
N ALA A 213 -25.01 10.07 -2.70
CA ALA A 213 -23.88 10.47 -3.55
C ALA A 213 -23.46 9.31 -4.47
N ARG A 214 -23.15 9.61 -5.74
CA ARG A 214 -22.78 8.61 -6.74
C ARG A 214 -21.63 9.06 -7.64
N PHE A 215 -20.79 8.12 -8.03
CA PHE A 215 -19.77 8.30 -9.07
C PHE A 215 -19.40 6.93 -9.66
N GLY A 216 -19.59 6.72 -10.97
CA GLY A 216 -19.13 5.49 -11.64
C GLY A 216 -19.58 4.17 -10.99
N GLY A 217 -20.80 4.09 -10.45
CA GLY A 217 -21.31 2.92 -9.72
C GLY A 217 -20.97 2.88 -8.23
N LEU A 218 -20.02 3.69 -7.75
CA LEU A 218 -19.76 3.90 -6.32
C LEU A 218 -20.89 4.73 -5.69
N THR A 219 -21.31 4.35 -4.48
CA THR A 219 -22.40 5.02 -3.74
C THR A 219 -21.99 5.40 -2.32
N GLY A 220 -22.48 6.54 -1.84
CA GLY A 220 -22.30 7.02 -0.47
C GLY A 220 -20.87 7.36 -0.08
N LEU A 221 -20.68 7.70 1.20
CA LEU A 221 -19.39 7.87 1.84
C LEU A 221 -19.04 6.61 2.64
N ARG A 222 -17.90 5.98 2.36
CA ARG A 222 -17.40 4.89 3.19
C ARG A 222 -16.74 5.52 4.42
N PHE A 223 -17.30 5.25 5.59
CA PHE A 223 -16.85 5.78 6.87
C PHE A 223 -16.68 4.63 7.87
N ASN A 224 -15.66 4.75 8.71
CA ASN A 224 -15.33 3.73 9.70
C ASN A 224 -14.76 4.36 10.97
N ILE A 225 -15.30 4.01 12.14
CA ILE A 225 -14.68 4.27 13.44
C ILE A 225 -13.87 3.02 13.79
N GLY A 226 -12.63 2.95 13.30
CA GLY A 226 -11.83 1.73 13.37
C GLY A 226 -11.26 1.40 14.75
N ARG A 227 -11.16 2.37 15.66
CA ARG A 227 -10.63 2.16 17.01
C ARG A 227 -11.23 3.15 18.00
N VAL A 228 -11.66 2.64 19.16
CA VAL A 228 -12.01 3.43 20.34
C VAL A 228 -11.31 2.79 21.53
N ASP A 229 -10.62 3.59 22.33
CA ASP A 229 -9.92 3.14 23.54
C ASP A 229 -9.94 4.27 24.57
N GLY A 230 -10.35 3.95 25.78
CA GLY A 230 -10.46 4.89 26.89
C GLY A 230 -11.22 4.32 28.08
N GLY A 231 -11.04 4.94 29.24
CA GLY A 231 -11.54 4.43 30.52
C GLY A 231 -10.54 3.52 31.23
N ILE A 232 -10.82 3.19 32.49
CA ILE A 232 -9.97 2.32 33.32
C ILE A 232 -10.84 1.31 34.08
N LYS A 233 -11.90 1.79 34.73
CA LYS A 233 -12.87 1.00 35.48
C LYS A 233 -14.28 1.46 35.12
N ALA A 234 -15.27 0.68 35.51
CA ALA A 234 -16.68 0.98 35.20
C ALA A 234 -17.21 2.25 35.89
N ASN A 235 -16.75 2.57 37.11
CA ASN A 235 -17.17 3.72 37.91
C ASN A 235 -15.97 4.53 38.40
#